data_AF-A0AAU9TUD4-F1
#
_entry.id   AF-A0AAU9TUD4-F1
#
_cell.length_a   1.000
_cell.length_b   1.000
_cell.length_c   1.000
_cell.angle_alpha   90.00
_cell.angle_beta   90.00
_cell.angle_gamma   90.00
#
_symmetry.space_group_name_H-M   'P 1'
#
loop_
_entity.id
_entity.type
_entity.pdbx_description
1 polymer ?
#
loop_
_entity_poly.entity_id
_entity_poly.type
_entity_poly.pdbx_seq_one_letter_code
_entity_poly.pdbx_strand_id
1 'polypeptide(L)'
;MGGGVLIAVSKRFKSYRLCERESDCEDLWVRVELGVFNETPFTKPETSNSQLNSSLIDFIALNNLNQYNPCLNNKNRLLDLIMSSLNFSSINICADPLSVTDPLHPPIEFCVTLDRYSNLQFNGEPRFLFHKADYTKIIADLCSISWENEFSRSVNVDEMVEQFYMLLRSVITKHVPKSNPCRGKKYPIWFSAALIKTIKEKFKYRTKHRKYCNPRDLICFELLRDRCAKLHNLNYKTYLRRLESSLISNPKLIWSFIKHKRGGSSGCPARVSSSTELATTGSDICDLFASQFSSIYNKKYPSPMRYLFLPSTTIF
;
A
#
# COMPACT_ATOMS: atom_id res chain seq x y z
N MET A 1 17.21 -5.55 -26.80
CA MET A 1 16.87 -6.21 -25.53
C MET A 1 15.36 -6.04 -25.35
N GLY A 2 14.58 -7.05 -25.76
CA GLY A 2 13.12 -6.97 -25.74
C GLY A 2 12.58 -7.26 -24.33
N GLY A 3 11.69 -6.41 -23.84
CA GLY A 3 11.11 -6.52 -22.51
C GLY A 3 9.80 -7.29 -22.60
N GLY A 4 9.80 -8.58 -22.23
CA GLY A 4 8.58 -9.38 -22.28
C GLY A 4 7.45 -8.82 -21.42
N VAL A 5 6.25 -8.69 -22.00
CA VAL A 5 5.02 -8.29 -21.31
C VAL A 5 4.26 -9.55 -20.85
N LEU A 6 3.94 -9.64 -19.56
CA LEU A 6 3.17 -10.73 -18.97
C LEU A 6 1.83 -10.20 -18.43
N ILE A 7 0.72 -10.78 -18.90
CA ILE A 7 -0.62 -10.55 -18.36
C ILE A 7 -1.09 -11.85 -17.69
N ALA A 8 -1.42 -11.78 -16.40
CA ALA A 8 -1.94 -12.91 -15.63
C ALA A 8 -3.40 -12.66 -15.26
N VAL A 9 -4.29 -13.53 -15.72
CA VAL A 9 -5.74 -13.46 -15.46
C VAL A 9 -6.12 -14.56 -14.47
N SER A 10 -6.97 -14.22 -13.48
CA SER A 10 -7.50 -15.20 -12.52
C SER A 10 -8.28 -16.29 -13.24
N LYS A 11 -8.10 -17.57 -12.82
CA LYS A 11 -8.79 -18.74 -13.39
C LYS A 11 -10.33 -18.64 -13.38
N ARG A 12 -10.89 -17.70 -12.61
CA ARG A 12 -12.34 -17.45 -12.53
C ARG A 12 -12.89 -16.69 -13.74
N PHE A 13 -12.03 -16.04 -14.53
CA PHE A 13 -12.42 -15.30 -15.72
C PHE A 13 -11.94 -16.04 -16.97
N LYS A 14 -12.79 -16.12 -17.98
CA LYS A 14 -12.37 -16.59 -19.30
C LYS A 14 -11.59 -15.45 -19.97
N SER A 15 -10.42 -15.75 -20.51
CA SER A 15 -9.62 -14.79 -21.26
C SER A 15 -9.06 -15.40 -22.52
N TYR A 16 -8.94 -14.58 -23.57
CA TYR A 16 -8.50 -14.98 -24.89
C TYR A 16 -7.53 -13.93 -25.43
N ARG A 17 -6.40 -14.38 -26.00
CA ARG A 17 -5.49 -13.50 -26.73
C ARG A 17 -6.10 -13.15 -28.09
N LEU A 18 -5.99 -11.89 -28.49
CA LEU A 18 -6.48 -11.37 -29.77
C LEU A 18 -5.29 -11.06 -30.68
N CYS A 19 -4.68 -12.10 -31.24
CA CYS A 19 -3.47 -11.98 -32.07
C CYS A 19 -3.70 -11.09 -33.31
N GLU A 20 -4.93 -11.03 -33.82
CA GLU A 20 -5.30 -10.21 -34.97
C GLU A 20 -5.25 -8.70 -34.73
N ARG A 21 -5.14 -8.26 -33.46
CA ARG A 21 -5.04 -6.85 -33.08
C ARG A 21 -3.63 -6.43 -32.69
N GLU A 22 -2.70 -7.38 -32.65
CA GLU A 22 -1.31 -7.13 -32.29
C GLU A 22 -0.57 -6.52 -33.50
N SER A 23 0.32 -5.57 -33.22
CA SER A 23 1.16 -4.92 -34.23
C SER A 23 2.52 -5.62 -34.33
N ASP A 24 3.38 -5.14 -35.23
CA ASP A 24 4.78 -5.59 -35.30
C ASP A 24 5.64 -5.05 -34.13
N CYS A 25 5.04 -4.33 -33.18
CA CYS A 25 5.68 -3.88 -31.93
C CYS A 25 5.48 -4.91 -30.79
N GLU A 26 6.14 -4.70 -29.65
CA GLU A 26 5.93 -5.53 -28.43
C GLU A 26 4.59 -5.19 -27.74
N ASP A 27 3.45 -5.44 -28.39
CA ASP A 27 2.09 -5.29 -27.83
C ASP A 27 1.33 -6.62 -27.72
N LEU A 28 0.44 -6.71 -26.73
CA LEU A 28 -0.32 -7.92 -26.39
C LEU A 28 -1.78 -7.54 -26.12
N TRP A 29 -2.71 -8.05 -26.93
CA TRP A 29 -4.14 -7.78 -26.78
C TRP A 29 -4.86 -8.99 -26.20
N VAL A 30 -5.67 -8.78 -25.15
CA VAL A 30 -6.41 -9.84 -24.46
C VAL A 30 -7.86 -9.41 -24.23
N ARG A 31 -8.81 -10.28 -24.55
CA ARG A 31 -10.24 -10.17 -24.17
C ARG A 31 -10.45 -10.93 -22.87
N VAL A 32 -11.16 -10.34 -21.91
CA VAL A 32 -11.56 -11.00 -20.65
C VAL A 32 -13.09 -10.92 -20.55
N GLU A 33 -13.74 -12.07 -20.38
CA GLU A 33 -15.19 -12.15 -20.17
C GLU A 33 -15.50 -11.99 -18.69
N LEU A 34 -16.20 -10.92 -18.33
CA LEU A 34 -16.70 -10.66 -16.99
C LEU A 34 -18.17 -11.09 -16.94
N GLY A 35 -18.50 -12.00 -16.02
CA GLY A 35 -19.89 -12.44 -15.84
C GLY A 35 -20.80 -11.28 -15.43
N VAL A 36 -22.05 -11.31 -15.89
CA VAL A 36 -23.06 -10.28 -15.63
C VAL A 36 -23.27 -10.12 -14.11
N PHE A 37 -22.95 -8.94 -13.59
CA PHE A 37 -23.32 -8.54 -12.24
C PHE A 37 -24.73 -7.95 -12.30
N ASN A 38 -25.61 -8.38 -11.38
CA ASN A 38 -26.99 -7.92 -11.29
C ASN A 38 -27.06 -6.38 -11.25
N GLU A 39 -27.84 -5.83 -12.18
CA GLU A 39 -27.97 -4.40 -12.45
C GLU A 39 -28.49 -3.63 -11.22
N THR A 40 -27.76 -2.59 -10.80
CA THR A 40 -28.37 -1.42 -10.17
C THR A 40 -28.86 -0.48 -11.28
N PRO A 41 -29.93 0.30 -11.06
CA PRO A 41 -30.56 1.08 -12.12
C PRO A 41 -29.71 2.30 -12.46
N PHE A 42 -28.67 2.11 -13.27
CA PHE A 42 -28.08 3.19 -14.03
C PHE A 42 -28.97 3.44 -15.24
N THR A 43 -29.50 4.66 -15.33
CA THR A 43 -30.17 5.19 -16.51
C THR A 43 -29.31 4.89 -17.75
N LYS A 44 -29.76 3.96 -18.60
CA LYS A 44 -29.20 3.77 -19.94
C LYS A 44 -29.27 5.10 -20.67
N PRO A 45 -28.13 5.71 -21.07
CA PRO A 45 -28.19 6.76 -22.06
C PRO A 45 -28.59 6.09 -23.37
N GLU A 46 -29.79 6.37 -23.86
CA GLU A 46 -30.13 6.12 -25.25
C GLU A 46 -29.22 7.00 -26.11
N THR A 47 -28.14 6.46 -26.68
CA THR A 47 -27.56 6.85 -27.98
C THR A 47 -26.26 6.10 -28.32
N SER A 48 -26.27 5.46 -29.51
CA SER A 48 -25.14 4.88 -30.27
C SER A 48 -24.46 3.59 -29.73
N ASN A 49 -24.79 2.46 -30.39
CA ASN A 49 -24.21 1.13 -30.26
C ASN A 49 -22.73 1.07 -30.73
N SER A 50 -21.82 1.79 -30.08
CA SER A 50 -20.38 1.60 -30.31
C SER A 50 -19.79 0.70 -29.21
N GLN A 51 -18.98 -0.29 -29.61
CA GLN A 51 -18.29 -1.19 -28.69
C GLN A 51 -17.40 -0.43 -27.67
N LEU A 52 -16.91 0.75 -28.07
CA LEU A 52 -16.14 1.66 -27.23
C LEU A 52 -16.98 2.27 -26.11
N ASN A 53 -18.23 2.68 -26.38
CA ASN A 53 -19.12 3.20 -25.34
C ASN A 53 -19.43 2.14 -24.29
N SER A 54 -19.70 0.90 -24.71
CA SER A 54 -19.90 -0.22 -23.78
C SER A 54 -18.67 -0.46 -22.92
N SER A 55 -17.48 -0.50 -23.53
CA SER A 55 -16.22 -0.73 -22.80
C SER A 55 -15.93 0.40 -21.80
N LEU A 56 -16.29 1.64 -22.14
CA LEU A 56 -16.14 2.79 -21.25
C LEU A 56 -17.10 2.70 -20.06
N ILE A 57 -18.37 2.33 -20.29
CA ILE A 57 -19.35 2.13 -19.22
C ILE A 57 -18.91 0.99 -18.29
N ASP A 58 -18.45 -0.12 -18.85
CA ASP A 58 -17.91 -1.24 -18.08
C ASP A 58 -16.71 -0.80 -17.24
N PHE A 59 -15.79 -0.03 -17.82
CA PHE A 59 -14.64 0.52 -17.09
C PHE A 59 -15.06 1.44 -15.94
N ILE A 60 -16.03 2.32 -16.18
CA ILE A 60 -16.58 3.23 -15.16
C ILE A 60 -17.18 2.42 -14.01
N ALA A 61 -18.01 1.42 -14.32
CA ALA A 61 -18.66 0.58 -13.33
C ALA A 61 -17.64 -0.27 -12.53
N LEU A 62 -16.69 -0.91 -13.21
CA LEU A 62 -15.68 -1.76 -12.56
C LEU A 62 -14.77 -1.01 -11.60
N ASN A 63 -14.55 0.28 -11.85
CA ASN A 63 -13.68 1.13 -11.03
C ASN A 63 -14.47 2.02 -10.05
N ASN A 64 -15.79 1.86 -9.95
CA ASN A 64 -16.67 2.72 -9.14
C ASN A 64 -16.43 4.21 -9.40
N LEU A 65 -16.30 4.59 -10.68
CA LEU A 65 -16.13 5.98 -11.08
C LEU A 65 -17.49 6.62 -11.29
N ASN A 66 -17.65 7.86 -10.85
CA ASN A 66 -18.78 8.70 -11.22
C ASN A 66 -18.32 9.79 -12.17
N GLN A 67 -19.18 10.19 -13.10
CA GLN A 67 -18.97 11.37 -13.92
C GLN A 67 -19.45 12.60 -13.13
N TYR A 68 -18.60 13.62 -13.03
CA TYR A 68 -18.90 14.83 -12.26
C TYR A 68 -18.92 16.14 -13.06
N ASN A 69 -18.51 16.16 -14.34
CA ASN A 69 -18.49 17.41 -15.11
C ASN A 69 -19.91 17.82 -15.53
N PRO A 70 -20.46 18.94 -15.02
CA PRO A 70 -21.76 19.46 -15.45
C PRO A 70 -21.64 20.50 -16.58
N CYS A 71 -20.43 20.92 -16.96
CA CYS A 71 -20.19 22.05 -17.84
C CYS A 71 -20.43 21.67 -19.31
N LEU A 72 -21.46 22.25 -19.91
CA LEU A 72 -21.76 22.11 -21.34
C LEU A 72 -20.96 23.13 -22.16
N ASN A 73 -20.61 22.76 -23.38
CA ASN A 73 -19.98 23.67 -24.33
C ASN A 73 -21.00 24.66 -24.95
N ASN A 74 -20.51 25.53 -25.84
CA ASN A 74 -21.33 26.52 -26.56
C ASN A 74 -22.48 25.95 -27.42
N LYS A 75 -22.50 24.63 -27.65
CA LYS A 75 -23.54 23.90 -28.39
C LYS A 75 -24.42 23.06 -27.47
N ASN A 76 -24.39 23.29 -26.15
CA ASN A 76 -25.10 22.49 -25.14
C ASN A 76 -24.76 20.99 -25.19
N ARG A 77 -23.50 20.65 -25.52
CA ARG A 77 -23.00 19.26 -25.53
C ARG A 77 -21.93 19.07 -24.46
N LEU A 78 -21.91 17.87 -23.88
CA LEU A 78 -20.88 17.42 -22.97
C LEU A 78 -19.88 16.54 -23.75
N LEU A 79 -18.68 17.05 -23.98
CA LEU A 79 -17.60 16.31 -24.65
C LEU A 79 -16.49 15.93 -23.68
N ASP A 80 -16.26 16.76 -22.67
CA ASP A 80 -15.21 16.58 -21.69
C ASP A 80 -15.74 15.82 -20.48
N LEU A 81 -15.06 14.75 -20.09
CA LEU A 81 -15.44 13.90 -18.96
C LEU A 81 -14.50 14.12 -17.79
N ILE A 82 -15.06 14.38 -16.61
CA ILE A 82 -14.35 14.33 -15.33
C ILE A 82 -14.89 13.12 -14.59
N MET A 83 -14.06 12.09 -14.42
CA MET A 83 -14.43 10.84 -13.76
C MET A 83 -13.55 10.61 -12.54
N SER A 84 -14.16 10.23 -11.42
CA SER A 84 -13.44 10.00 -10.17
C SER A 84 -14.20 9.02 -9.28
N SER A 85 -13.48 8.30 -8.42
CA SER A 85 -14.05 7.59 -7.28
C SER A 85 -14.16 8.46 -6.02
N LEU A 86 -13.60 9.67 -6.06
CA LEU A 86 -13.66 10.67 -5.01
C LEU A 86 -14.66 11.76 -5.38
N ASN A 87 -15.35 12.29 -4.36
CA ASN A 87 -16.25 13.43 -4.55
C ASN A 87 -15.48 14.74 -4.72
N PHE A 88 -15.99 15.60 -5.61
CA PHE A 88 -15.49 16.96 -5.80
C PHE A 88 -16.29 17.93 -4.93
N SER A 89 -15.60 18.91 -4.35
CA SER A 89 -16.22 19.95 -3.52
C SER A 89 -16.82 21.08 -4.36
N SER A 90 -16.24 21.34 -5.53
CA SER A 90 -16.76 22.28 -6.53
C SER A 90 -16.23 21.91 -7.91
N ILE A 91 -17.05 22.13 -8.95
CA ILE A 91 -16.69 22.00 -10.36
C ILE A 91 -17.40 23.11 -11.11
N ASN A 92 -16.65 24.01 -11.72
CA ASN A 92 -17.18 25.16 -12.44
C ASN A 92 -16.36 25.43 -13.72
N ILE A 93 -16.92 26.19 -14.65
CA ILE A 93 -16.13 26.77 -15.74
C ILE A 93 -15.12 27.75 -15.10
N CYS A 94 -13.87 27.63 -15.52
CA CYS A 94 -12.77 28.43 -15.03
C CYS A 94 -13.01 29.92 -15.38
N ALA A 95 -13.01 30.76 -14.35
CA ALA A 95 -13.24 32.20 -14.52
C ALA A 95 -12.01 32.94 -15.09
N ASP A 96 -10.80 32.42 -14.84
CA ASP A 96 -9.53 33.02 -15.26
C ASP A 96 -8.64 31.98 -15.97
N PRO A 97 -8.91 31.69 -17.25
CA PRO A 97 -8.20 30.65 -17.98
C PRO A 97 -6.77 31.06 -18.35
N LEU A 98 -5.82 30.16 -18.11
CA LEU A 98 -4.40 30.37 -18.40
C LEU A 98 -4.04 30.37 -19.89
N SER A 99 -4.99 30.02 -20.75
CA SER A 99 -4.83 29.93 -22.20
C SER A 99 -6.06 30.47 -22.92
N VAL A 100 -5.92 30.74 -24.22
CA VAL A 100 -7.05 31.13 -25.08
C VAL A 100 -8.13 30.05 -25.02
N THR A 101 -9.35 30.46 -24.70
CA THR A 101 -10.50 29.56 -24.52
C THR A 101 -10.97 29.01 -25.86
N ASP A 102 -11.07 27.69 -25.96
CA ASP A 102 -11.79 27.01 -27.05
C ASP A 102 -13.30 26.95 -26.71
N PRO A 103 -14.18 27.53 -27.54
CA PRO A 103 -15.63 27.47 -27.31
C PRO A 103 -16.24 26.06 -27.24
N LEU A 104 -15.58 25.05 -27.83
CA LEU A 104 -16.02 23.65 -27.77
C LEU A 104 -15.53 22.91 -26.51
N HIS A 105 -14.44 23.40 -25.90
CA HIS A 105 -13.78 22.82 -24.73
C HIS A 105 -13.58 23.91 -23.66
N PRO A 106 -14.66 24.29 -22.95
CA PRO A 106 -14.56 25.30 -21.91
C PRO A 106 -13.58 24.82 -20.82
N PRO A 107 -12.65 25.66 -20.36
CA PRO A 107 -11.72 25.30 -19.30
C PRO A 107 -12.49 25.07 -17.99
N ILE A 108 -12.20 23.97 -17.31
CA ILE A 108 -12.91 23.57 -16.08
C ILE A 108 -11.96 23.71 -14.90
N GLU A 109 -12.45 24.35 -13.84
CA GLU A 109 -11.80 24.41 -12.54
C GLU A 109 -12.57 23.52 -11.55
N PHE A 110 -11.85 22.68 -10.82
CA PHE A 110 -12.45 21.81 -9.82
C PHE A 110 -11.59 21.69 -8.57
N CYS A 111 -12.25 21.46 -7.44
CA CYS A 111 -11.61 21.25 -6.15
C CYS A 111 -11.90 19.84 -5.63
N VAL A 112 -10.85 19.11 -5.26
CA VAL A 112 -10.96 17.79 -4.60
C VAL A 112 -10.44 17.92 -3.18
N THR A 113 -11.25 17.48 -2.22
CA THR A 113 -10.79 17.32 -0.84
C THR A 113 -10.10 15.98 -0.71
N LEU A 114 -8.81 16.00 -0.37
CA LEU A 114 -8.04 14.80 -0.08
C LEU A 114 -7.91 14.64 1.43
N ASP A 115 -8.51 13.59 1.98
CA ASP A 115 -8.29 13.22 3.36
C ASP A 115 -6.84 12.80 3.57
N ARG A 116 -6.13 13.52 4.43
CA ARG A 116 -4.78 13.12 4.84
C ARG A 116 -4.89 12.03 5.90
N TYR A 117 -4.75 10.79 5.47
CA TYR A 117 -4.64 9.67 6.39
C TYR A 117 -3.27 9.68 7.09
N SER A 118 -3.28 9.66 8.41
CA SER A 118 -2.09 9.32 9.18
C SER A 118 -1.86 7.81 9.11
N ASN A 119 -0.59 7.41 9.02
CA ASN A 119 -0.25 6.01 9.15
C ASN A 119 -0.29 5.61 10.62
N LEU A 120 -0.72 4.38 10.90
CA LEU A 120 -0.60 3.76 12.21
C LEU A 120 0.87 3.83 12.63
N GLN A 121 1.13 4.40 13.80
CA GLN A 121 2.49 4.50 14.29
C GLN A 121 3.01 3.12 14.67
N PHE A 122 4.22 2.80 14.21
CA PHE A 122 4.87 1.56 14.60
C PHE A 122 5.10 1.57 16.12
N ASN A 123 4.48 0.63 16.83
CA ASN A 123 4.75 0.46 18.25
C ASN A 123 6.18 -0.05 18.40
N GLY A 124 7.08 0.81 18.89
CA GLY A 124 8.52 0.58 19.00
C GLY A 124 8.91 -0.46 20.05
N GLU A 125 7.98 -1.33 20.41
CA GLU A 125 8.11 -2.29 21.49
C GLU A 125 9.31 -3.20 21.27
N PRO A 126 10.16 -3.36 22.31
CA PRO A 126 11.22 -4.34 22.33
C PRO A 126 10.71 -5.74 21.94
N ARG A 127 11.33 -6.35 20.93
CA ARG A 127 10.97 -7.71 20.49
C ARG A 127 11.78 -8.73 21.28
N PHE A 128 11.17 -9.84 21.67
CA PHE A 128 11.88 -10.96 22.28
C PHE A 128 12.91 -11.54 21.31
N LEU A 129 14.15 -11.70 21.79
CA LEU A 129 15.25 -12.30 21.04
C LEU A 129 15.38 -13.78 21.39
N PHE A 130 14.47 -14.60 20.88
CA PHE A 130 14.44 -16.05 21.16
C PHE A 130 15.76 -16.76 20.84
N HIS A 131 16.49 -16.33 19.81
CA HIS A 131 17.81 -16.88 19.49
C HIS A 131 18.89 -16.65 20.57
N LYS A 132 18.65 -15.75 21.54
CA LYS A 132 19.53 -15.48 22.70
C LYS A 132 18.93 -15.97 24.01
N ALA A 133 17.83 -16.71 23.96
CA ALA A 133 17.16 -17.20 25.16
C ALA A 133 17.99 -18.30 25.82
N ASP A 134 17.95 -18.32 27.15
CA ASP A 134 18.49 -19.42 27.94
C ASP A 134 17.45 -20.55 28.02
N TYR A 135 17.45 -21.43 27.02
CA TYR A 135 16.48 -22.51 26.93
C TYR A 135 16.61 -23.54 28.07
N THR A 136 17.80 -23.67 28.67
CA THR A 136 18.00 -24.59 29.79
C THR A 136 17.16 -24.17 31.00
N LYS A 137 17.16 -22.87 31.31
CA LYS A 137 16.33 -22.30 32.38
C LYS A 137 14.86 -22.27 32.05
N ILE A 138 14.50 -22.02 30.79
CA ILE A 138 13.10 -22.08 30.34
C ILE A 138 12.54 -23.48 30.58
N ILE A 139 13.26 -24.53 30.17
CA ILE A 139 12.84 -25.92 30.37
C ILE A 139 12.75 -26.22 31.87
N ALA A 140 13.76 -25.85 32.65
CA ALA A 140 13.75 -26.07 34.11
C ALA A 140 12.54 -25.40 34.80
N ASP A 141 12.26 -24.14 34.47
CA ASP A 141 11.11 -23.42 35.03
C ASP A 141 9.78 -24.06 34.58
N LEU A 142 9.62 -24.42 33.30
CA LEU A 142 8.40 -25.09 32.82
C LEU A 142 8.19 -26.47 33.45
N CYS A 143 9.26 -27.22 33.72
CA CYS A 143 9.21 -28.50 34.43
C CYS A 143 8.88 -28.34 35.92
N SER A 144 9.19 -27.18 36.51
CA SER A 144 8.89 -26.89 37.92
C SER A 144 7.42 -26.51 38.16
N ILE A 145 6.68 -26.18 37.10
CA ILE A 145 5.27 -25.80 37.19
C ILE A 145 4.43 -27.06 37.39
N SER A 146 3.60 -27.05 38.44
CA SER A 146 2.63 -28.10 38.71
C SER A 146 1.34 -27.84 37.91
N TRP A 147 1.33 -28.26 36.64
CA TRP A 147 0.22 -28.02 35.70
C TRP A 147 -1.15 -28.49 36.19
N GLU A 148 -1.18 -29.61 36.92
CA GLU A 148 -2.42 -30.14 37.51
C GLU A 148 -3.02 -29.16 38.53
N ASN A 149 -2.18 -28.56 39.37
CA ASN A 149 -2.62 -27.57 40.34
C ASN A 149 -3.01 -26.24 39.68
N GLU A 150 -2.25 -25.80 38.67
CA GLU A 150 -2.55 -24.55 37.96
C GLU A 150 -3.87 -24.63 37.18
N PHE A 151 -4.16 -25.78 36.56
CA PHE A 151 -5.40 -25.98 35.82
C PHE A 151 -6.60 -26.38 36.70
N SER A 152 -6.37 -26.83 37.94
CA SER A 152 -7.45 -27.24 38.86
C SER A 152 -8.48 -26.14 39.14
N ARG A 153 -8.10 -24.87 38.94
CA ARG A 153 -8.95 -23.68 39.16
C ARG A 153 -9.74 -23.25 37.92
N SER A 154 -9.43 -23.80 36.75
CA SER A 154 -10.07 -23.45 35.49
C SER A 154 -11.37 -24.24 35.32
N VAL A 155 -12.46 -23.56 34.96
CA VAL A 155 -13.78 -24.18 34.82
C VAL A 155 -13.96 -24.83 33.46
N ASN A 156 -13.28 -24.31 32.43
CA ASN A 156 -13.39 -24.76 31.05
C ASN A 156 -12.02 -24.74 30.33
N VAL A 157 -11.99 -25.30 29.13
CA VAL A 157 -10.77 -25.40 28.31
C VAL A 157 -10.22 -24.02 27.93
N ASP A 158 -11.08 -23.04 27.66
CA ASP A 158 -10.65 -21.70 27.29
C ASP A 158 -9.89 -21.02 28.44
N GLU A 159 -10.38 -21.17 29.67
CA GLU A 159 -9.69 -20.70 30.88
C GLU A 159 -8.37 -21.44 31.12
N MET A 160 -8.31 -22.75 30.88
CA MET A 160 -7.06 -23.52 30.98
C MET A 160 -6.02 -23.01 29.98
N VAL A 161 -6.45 -22.72 28.76
CA VAL A 161 -5.59 -22.19 27.69
C VAL A 161 -5.11 -20.77 28.02
N GLU A 162 -5.98 -19.91 28.56
CA GLU A 162 -5.57 -18.57 29.00
C GLU A 162 -4.51 -18.66 30.12
N GLN A 163 -4.73 -19.52 31.12
CA GLN A 163 -3.74 -19.76 32.18
C GLN A 163 -2.43 -20.31 31.65
N PHE A 164 -2.48 -21.26 30.71
CA PHE A 164 -1.29 -21.76 30.04
C PHE A 164 -0.51 -20.65 29.35
N TYR A 165 -1.18 -19.80 28.56
CA TYR A 165 -0.54 -18.68 27.88
C TYR A 165 0.01 -17.64 28.86
N MET A 166 -0.68 -17.38 29.97
CA MET A 166 -0.17 -16.49 31.03
C MET A 166 1.14 -17.01 31.63
N LEU A 167 1.19 -18.28 32.04
CA LEU A 167 2.39 -18.90 32.61
C LEU A 167 3.52 -18.95 31.59
N LEU A 168 3.24 -19.35 30.36
CA LEU A 168 4.22 -19.39 29.28
C LEU A 168 4.81 -18.00 29.00
N ARG A 169 3.96 -16.95 28.93
CA ARG A 169 4.41 -15.56 28.74
C ARG A 169 5.27 -15.07 29.91
N SER A 170 4.97 -15.50 31.13
CA SER A 170 5.78 -15.19 32.32
C SER A 170 7.19 -15.77 32.20
N VAL A 171 7.31 -17.06 31.86
CA VAL A 171 8.60 -17.73 31.65
C VAL A 171 9.38 -17.09 30.50
N ILE A 172 8.71 -16.80 29.38
CA ILE A 172 9.32 -16.10 28.23
C ILE A 172 9.85 -14.72 28.65
N THR A 173 9.06 -13.95 29.41
CA THR A 173 9.46 -12.61 29.84
C THR A 173 10.67 -12.64 30.79
N LYS A 174 10.76 -13.67 31.63
CA LYS A 174 11.85 -13.88 32.59
C LYS A 174 13.17 -14.27 31.92
N HIS A 175 13.14 -15.14 30.92
CA HIS A 175 14.36 -15.77 30.37
C HIS A 175 14.73 -15.36 28.95
N VAL A 176 13.84 -14.70 28.22
CA VAL A 176 14.12 -14.24 26.85
C VAL A 176 14.46 -12.75 26.87
N PRO A 177 15.71 -12.37 26.54
CA PRO A 177 16.08 -10.97 26.49
C PRO A 177 15.30 -10.25 25.39
N LYS A 178 14.90 -9.00 25.66
CA LYS A 178 14.23 -8.13 24.68
C LYS A 178 15.26 -7.34 23.88
N SER A 179 14.94 -7.05 22.62
CA SER A 179 15.76 -6.22 21.74
C SER A 179 15.79 -4.78 22.24
N ASN A 180 16.88 -4.06 22.01
CA ASN A 180 16.86 -2.62 22.20
C ASN A 180 15.72 -2.00 21.36
N PRO A 181 15.04 -0.95 21.86
CA PRO A 181 14.01 -0.26 21.11
C PRO A 181 14.55 0.13 19.73
N CYS A 182 13.84 -0.25 18.68
CA CYS A 182 14.23 0.05 17.31
C CYS A 182 14.14 1.57 17.08
N ARG A 183 15.23 2.29 17.36
CA ARG A 183 15.36 3.69 16.95
C ARG A 183 15.48 3.68 15.43
N GLY A 184 14.44 4.15 14.73
CA GLY A 184 14.44 4.24 13.27
C GLY A 184 15.74 4.85 12.74
N LYS A 185 16.25 4.30 11.63
CA LYS A 185 17.48 4.82 11.02
C LYS A 185 17.25 6.28 10.62
N LYS A 186 17.95 7.21 11.29
CA LYS A 186 17.84 8.66 11.04
C LYS A 186 18.33 9.09 9.65
N TYR A 187 19.17 8.26 9.03
CA TYR A 187 19.77 8.55 7.73
C TYR A 187 19.54 7.39 6.76
N PRO A 188 19.41 7.66 5.45
CA PRO A 188 19.34 6.63 4.43
C PRO A 188 20.56 5.69 4.46
N ILE A 189 20.37 4.44 4.03
CA ILE A 189 21.39 3.38 4.13
C ILE A 189 22.68 3.70 3.35
N TRP A 190 22.60 4.55 2.33
CA TRP A 190 23.72 4.96 1.49
C TRP A 190 24.49 6.16 2.06
N PHE A 191 24.09 6.71 3.19
CA PHE A 191 24.86 7.78 3.85
C PHE A 191 26.11 7.19 4.51
N SER A 192 27.28 7.67 4.09
CA SER A 192 28.53 7.37 4.79
C SER A 192 28.63 8.16 6.12
N ALA A 193 29.41 7.64 7.06
CA ALA A 193 29.71 8.33 8.32
C ALA A 193 30.32 9.73 8.08
N ALA A 194 31.16 9.85 7.05
CA ALA A 194 31.74 11.12 6.63
C ALA A 194 30.67 12.14 6.21
N LEU A 195 29.70 11.74 5.36
CA LEU A 195 28.60 12.62 4.95
C LEU A 195 27.75 13.05 6.15
N ILE A 196 27.41 12.11 7.04
CA ILE A 196 26.65 12.43 8.26
C ILE A 196 27.39 13.45 9.13
N LYS A 197 28.71 13.26 9.32
CA LYS A 197 29.55 14.19 10.08
C LYS A 197 29.56 15.58 9.44
N THR A 198 29.79 15.68 8.13
CA THR A 198 29.80 16.96 7.41
C THR A 198 28.45 17.67 7.47
N ILE A 199 27.32 16.94 7.38
CA ILE A 199 25.98 17.53 7.55
C ILE A 199 25.80 18.15 8.93
N LYS A 200 26.23 17.44 9.99
CA LYS A 200 26.14 17.93 11.37
C LYS A 200 27.02 19.16 11.59
N GLU A 201 28.24 19.14 11.08
CA GLU A 201 29.16 20.28 11.15
C GLU A 201 28.61 21.49 10.38
N LYS A 202 28.09 21.28 9.17
CA LYS A 202 27.44 22.33 8.39
C LYS A 202 26.30 22.98 9.18
N PHE A 203 25.45 22.19 9.82
CA PHE A 203 24.38 22.71 10.67
C PHE A 203 24.91 23.49 11.88
N LYS A 204 25.97 23.00 12.53
CA LYS A 204 26.63 23.68 13.65
C LYS A 204 27.11 25.08 13.26
N TYR A 205 27.83 25.21 12.14
CA TYR A 205 28.35 26.51 11.68
C TYR A 205 27.24 27.46 11.20
N ARG A 206 26.20 26.94 10.54
CA ARG A 206 25.01 27.75 10.21
C ARG A 206 24.37 28.35 11.45
N THR A 207 24.18 27.53 12.50
CA THR A 207 23.58 27.98 13.76
C THR A 207 24.46 29.00 14.47
N LYS A 208 25.78 28.80 14.48
CA LYS A 208 26.73 29.77 15.04
C LYS A 208 26.71 31.10 14.29
N HIS A 209 26.79 31.06 12.96
CA HIS A 209 26.73 32.27 12.14
C HIS A 209 25.43 33.04 12.36
N ARG A 210 24.28 32.35 12.44
CA ARG A 210 22.99 33.00 12.73
C ARG A 210 22.93 33.66 14.11
N LYS A 211 23.69 33.15 15.08
CA LYS A 211 23.69 33.66 16.46
C LYS A 211 24.70 34.77 16.69
N TYR A 212 25.89 34.67 16.08
CA TYR A 212 27.03 35.52 16.39
C TYR A 212 27.51 36.37 15.19
N CYS A 213 26.93 36.18 13.99
CA CYS A 213 27.27 36.88 12.75
C CYS A 213 28.77 36.91 12.41
N ASN A 214 29.53 35.90 12.86
CA ASN A 214 30.96 35.82 12.62
C ASN A 214 31.27 35.40 11.18
N PRO A 215 31.99 36.20 10.38
CA PRO A 215 32.29 35.88 8.98
C PRO A 215 33.08 34.57 8.81
N ARG A 216 33.91 34.17 9.79
CA ARG A 216 34.62 32.87 9.75
C ARG A 216 33.65 31.69 9.79
N ASP A 217 32.54 31.81 10.52
CA ASP A 217 31.52 30.76 10.59
C ASP A 217 30.75 30.64 9.26
N LEU A 218 30.57 31.75 8.55
CA LEU A 218 29.97 31.76 7.20
C LEU A 218 30.87 31.04 6.19
N ILE A 219 32.15 31.39 6.15
CA ILE A 219 33.13 30.74 5.26
C ILE A 219 33.19 29.23 5.54
N CYS A 220 33.28 28.84 6.82
CA CYS A 220 33.24 27.43 7.22
C CYS A 220 31.95 26.73 6.75
N PHE A 221 30.80 27.39 6.90
CA PHE A 221 29.51 26.87 6.45
C PHE A 221 29.47 26.65 4.94
N GLU A 222 29.96 27.59 4.14
CA GLU A 222 30.01 27.50 2.68
C GLU A 222 30.90 26.35 2.21
N LEU A 223 32.11 26.25 2.76
CA LEU A 223 33.01 25.11 2.48
C LEU A 223 32.37 23.77 2.83
N LEU A 224 31.67 23.69 3.97
CA LEU A 224 30.98 22.48 4.40
C LEU A 224 29.73 22.19 3.55
N ARG A 225 29.05 23.22 3.02
CA ARG A 225 27.92 23.07 2.09
C ARG A 225 28.39 22.42 0.79
N ASP A 226 29.49 22.89 0.22
CA ASP A 226 30.06 22.35 -1.00
C ASP A 226 30.57 20.92 -0.79
N ARG A 227 31.27 20.67 0.31
CA ARG A 227 31.72 19.34 0.68
C ARG A 227 30.55 18.37 0.87
N CYS A 228 29.47 18.80 1.51
CA CYS A 228 28.24 18.01 1.63
C CYS A 228 27.68 17.63 0.26
N ALA A 229 27.58 18.59 -0.67
CA ALA A 229 27.05 18.35 -2.02
C ALA A 229 27.90 17.31 -2.78
N LYS A 230 29.22 17.45 -2.73
CA LYS A 230 30.17 16.50 -3.34
C LYS A 230 30.03 15.10 -2.74
N LEU A 231 30.04 14.98 -1.43
CA LEU A 231 29.90 13.69 -0.73
C LEU A 231 28.53 13.04 -0.95
N HIS A 232 27.46 13.84 -1.00
CA HIS A 232 26.12 13.36 -1.30
C HIS A 232 26.07 12.70 -2.68
N ASN A 233 26.52 13.42 -3.71
CA ASN A 233 26.53 12.92 -5.08
C ASN A 233 27.41 11.68 -5.23
N LEU A 234 28.60 11.68 -4.62
CA LEU A 234 29.50 10.53 -4.64
C LEU A 234 28.87 9.29 -4.00
N ASN A 235 28.32 9.43 -2.79
CA ASN A 235 27.70 8.33 -2.05
C ASN A 235 26.50 7.77 -2.81
N TYR A 236 25.63 8.64 -3.34
CA TYR A 236 24.44 8.21 -4.05
C TYR A 236 24.78 7.49 -5.36
N LYS A 237 25.72 8.02 -6.16
CA LYS A 237 26.21 7.34 -7.38
C LYS A 237 26.85 5.98 -7.07
N THR A 238 27.63 5.91 -6.00
CA THR A 238 28.27 4.66 -5.57
C THR A 238 27.22 3.64 -5.14
N TYR A 239 26.18 4.09 -4.44
CA TYR A 239 25.05 3.25 -4.05
C TYR A 239 24.29 2.72 -5.27
N LEU A 240 23.97 3.57 -6.25
CA LEU A 240 23.28 3.14 -7.48
C LEU A 240 24.10 2.10 -8.25
N ARG A 241 25.40 2.34 -8.46
CA ARG A 241 26.28 1.37 -9.13
C ARG A 241 26.30 0.01 -8.43
N ARG A 242 26.36 0.00 -7.09
CA ARG A 242 26.31 -1.25 -6.31
C ARG A 242 24.96 -1.93 -6.39
N LEU A 243 23.88 -1.15 -6.42
CA LEU A 243 22.54 -1.68 -6.57
C LEU A 243 22.40 -2.37 -7.93
N GLU A 244 22.76 -1.66 -9.00
CA GLU A 244 22.74 -2.14 -10.39
C GLU A 244 23.57 -3.42 -10.55
N SER A 245 24.81 -3.43 -10.06
CA SER A 245 25.67 -4.62 -10.16
C SER A 245 25.15 -5.82 -9.37
N SER A 246 24.36 -5.58 -8.32
CA SER A 246 23.80 -6.62 -7.45
C SER A 246 22.42 -7.08 -7.87
N LEU A 247 21.79 -6.47 -8.89
CA LEU A 247 20.41 -6.76 -9.31
C LEU A 247 20.19 -8.22 -9.67
N ILE A 248 21.13 -8.80 -10.43
CA ILE A 248 21.04 -10.19 -10.87
C ILE A 248 21.17 -11.15 -9.68
N SER A 249 22.11 -10.86 -8.77
CA SER A 249 22.38 -11.70 -7.59
C SER A 249 21.33 -11.55 -6.47
N ASN A 250 20.70 -10.38 -6.35
CA ASN A 250 19.79 -10.07 -5.25
C ASN A 250 18.71 -9.05 -5.69
N PRO A 251 17.64 -9.52 -6.36
CA PRO A 251 16.56 -8.66 -6.82
C PRO A 251 15.79 -7.98 -5.67
N LYS A 252 15.91 -8.45 -4.42
CA LYS A 252 15.24 -7.82 -3.25
C LYS A 252 15.73 -6.39 -3.01
N LEU A 253 16.94 -6.05 -3.46
CA LEU A 253 17.50 -4.70 -3.34
C LEU A 253 16.69 -3.67 -4.15
N ILE A 254 16.16 -4.05 -5.31
CA ILE A 254 15.34 -3.15 -6.13
C ILE A 254 14.03 -2.80 -5.42
N TRP A 255 13.39 -3.80 -4.81
CA TRP A 255 12.15 -3.61 -4.06
C TRP A 255 12.36 -2.75 -2.82
N SER A 256 13.50 -2.91 -2.15
CA SER A 256 13.90 -2.03 -1.05
C SER A 256 14.10 -0.58 -1.53
N PHE A 257 14.76 -0.37 -2.67
CA PHE A 257 14.94 0.96 -3.26
C PHE A 257 13.61 1.61 -3.65
N ILE A 258 12.73 0.89 -4.34
CA ILE A 258 11.38 1.36 -4.71
C ILE A 258 10.59 1.73 -3.45
N LYS A 259 10.62 0.88 -2.42
CA LYS A 259 9.96 1.14 -1.13
C LYS A 259 10.48 2.44 -0.49
N HIS A 260 11.79 2.67 -0.52
CA HIS A 260 12.39 3.91 -0.02
C HIS A 260 11.99 5.15 -0.85
N LYS A 261 11.86 5.03 -2.17
CA LYS A 261 11.42 6.13 -3.05
C LYS A 261 9.95 6.49 -2.87
N ARG A 262 9.09 5.50 -2.60
CA ARG A 262 7.67 5.69 -2.29
C ARG A 262 7.39 6.27 -0.89
N GLY A 263 8.42 6.78 -0.19
CA GLY A 263 8.27 7.41 1.13
C GLY A 263 8.18 6.43 2.31
N GLY A 264 8.43 5.13 2.10
CA GLY A 264 8.51 4.12 3.17
C GLY A 264 7.20 3.80 3.90
N SER A 265 6.12 4.52 3.63
CA SER A 265 4.82 4.37 4.27
C SER A 265 3.85 3.59 3.39
N SER A 266 4.08 2.28 3.28
CA SER A 266 2.97 1.33 3.16
C SER A 266 2.45 1.05 4.58
N GLY A 267 2.10 2.11 5.31
CA GLY A 267 1.57 1.98 6.66
C GLY A 267 0.11 1.58 6.57
N CYS A 268 -0.34 0.78 7.53
CA CYS A 268 -1.77 0.62 7.73
C CYS A 268 -2.35 2.00 8.08
N PRO A 269 -3.52 2.41 7.55
CA PRO A 269 -4.19 3.63 7.99
C PRO A 269 -4.36 3.62 9.51
N ALA A 270 -4.15 4.75 10.18
CA ALA A 270 -4.35 4.86 11.63
C ALA A 270 -5.83 4.76 12.03
N ARG A 271 -6.74 4.88 11.07
CA ARG A 271 -8.18 4.78 11.27
C ARG A 271 -8.74 3.94 10.13
N VAL A 272 -9.47 2.89 10.47
CA VAL A 272 -10.20 2.05 9.52
C VAL A 272 -11.65 2.01 9.99
N SER A 273 -12.59 2.26 9.09
CA SER A 273 -14.02 2.21 9.39
C SER A 273 -14.69 1.10 8.60
N SER A 274 -15.58 0.37 9.26
CA SER A 274 -16.66 -0.37 8.63
C SER A 274 -17.93 0.50 8.62
N SER A 275 -19.03 0.00 8.06
CA SER A 275 -20.32 0.71 8.03
C SER A 275 -20.86 1.06 9.43
N THR A 276 -20.45 0.32 10.47
CA THR A 276 -20.94 0.46 11.85
C THR A 276 -19.88 0.86 12.86
N GLU A 277 -18.59 0.64 12.57
CA GLU A 277 -17.52 0.69 13.56
C GLU A 277 -16.29 1.42 13.04
N LEU A 278 -15.59 2.12 13.95
CA LEU A 278 -14.34 2.82 13.66
C LEU A 278 -13.23 2.26 14.55
N ALA A 279 -12.23 1.64 13.94
CA ALA A 279 -11.03 1.15 14.60
C ALA A 279 -9.90 2.19 14.52
N THR A 280 -9.20 2.41 15.64
CA THR A 280 -8.11 3.41 15.73
C THR A 280 -6.80 2.86 16.28
N THR A 281 -6.80 1.65 16.85
CA THR A 281 -5.59 0.96 17.28
C THR A 281 -5.27 -0.21 16.36
N GLY A 282 -4.01 -0.68 16.38
CA GLY A 282 -3.60 -1.81 15.54
C GLY A 282 -4.41 -3.09 15.83
N SER A 283 -4.72 -3.35 17.10
CA SER A 283 -5.53 -4.50 17.51
C SER A 283 -6.97 -4.36 17.01
N ASP A 284 -7.62 -3.23 17.28
CA ASP A 284 -9.00 -2.99 16.84
C ASP A 284 -9.11 -3.08 15.31
N ILE A 285 -8.10 -2.60 14.58
CA ILE A 285 -8.07 -2.70 13.12
C ILE A 285 -8.00 -4.17 12.69
N CYS A 286 -7.16 -4.99 13.33
CA CYS A 286 -7.09 -6.42 13.06
C CYS A 286 -8.41 -7.13 13.38
N ASP A 287 -9.03 -6.80 14.50
CA ASP A 287 -10.31 -7.39 14.92
C ASP A 287 -11.45 -6.97 14.00
N LEU A 288 -11.46 -5.72 13.54
CA LEU A 288 -12.40 -5.22 12.53
C LEU A 288 -12.25 -5.96 11.19
N PHE A 289 -11.02 -6.25 10.77
CA PHE A 289 -10.79 -7.11 9.61
C PHE A 289 -11.26 -8.54 9.87
N ALA A 290 -10.96 -9.11 11.03
CA ALA A 290 -11.36 -10.46 11.38
C ALA A 290 -12.89 -10.62 11.40
N SER A 291 -13.62 -9.64 11.97
CA SER A 291 -15.08 -9.62 11.98
C SER A 291 -15.65 -9.50 10.57
N GLN A 292 -15.09 -8.60 9.75
CA GLN A 292 -15.51 -8.43 8.36
C GLN A 292 -15.30 -9.72 7.55
N PHE A 293 -14.12 -10.35 7.64
CA PHE A 293 -13.87 -11.62 6.93
C PHE A 293 -14.75 -12.74 7.44
N SER A 294 -14.90 -12.88 8.76
CA SER A 294 -15.81 -13.87 9.38
C SER A 294 -17.24 -13.73 8.85
N SER A 295 -17.74 -12.50 8.70
CA SER A 295 -19.09 -12.24 8.18
C SER A 295 -19.30 -12.71 6.74
N ILE A 296 -18.24 -12.65 5.91
CA ILE A 296 -18.27 -13.06 4.51
C ILE A 296 -18.22 -14.59 4.41
N TYR A 297 -17.36 -15.23 5.20
CA TYR A 297 -17.13 -16.67 5.13
C TYR A 297 -18.21 -17.51 5.84
N ASN A 298 -18.91 -16.96 6.84
CA ASN A 298 -19.99 -17.66 7.55
C ASN A 298 -21.34 -17.68 6.80
N LYS A 299 -21.43 -17.06 5.62
CA LYS A 299 -22.56 -17.30 4.73
C LYS A 299 -22.41 -18.71 4.18
N LYS A 300 -23.19 -19.67 4.71
CA LYS A 300 -23.39 -20.98 4.10
C LYS A 300 -23.75 -20.76 2.63
N TYR A 301 -22.81 -20.99 1.73
CA TYR A 301 -23.15 -21.10 0.32
C TYR A 301 -24.18 -22.25 0.21
N PRO A 302 -25.34 -22.04 -0.44
CA PRO A 302 -26.14 -23.19 -0.84
C PRO A 302 -25.22 -24.10 -1.63
N SER A 303 -25.14 -25.37 -1.22
CA SER A 303 -24.30 -26.39 -1.83
C SER A 303 -24.36 -26.25 -3.37
N PRO A 304 -23.22 -26.30 -4.08
CA PRO A 304 -23.25 -26.28 -5.53
C PRO A 304 -24.19 -27.38 -6.00
N MET A 305 -25.24 -27.01 -6.74
CA MET A 305 -26.15 -27.96 -7.35
C MET A 305 -25.30 -29.05 -8.01
N ARG A 306 -25.50 -30.32 -7.61
CA ARG A 306 -24.98 -31.48 -8.33
C ARG A 306 -25.48 -31.34 -9.77
N TYR A 307 -24.64 -30.87 -10.68
CA TYR A 307 -24.85 -31.09 -12.10
C TYR A 307 -24.78 -32.60 -12.29
N LEU A 308 -25.95 -33.22 -12.41
CA LEU A 308 -26.09 -34.59 -12.87
C LEU A 308 -25.43 -34.64 -14.26
N PHE A 309 -24.27 -35.30 -14.34
CA PHE A 309 -23.71 -35.72 -15.61
C PHE A 309 -24.72 -36.66 -16.25
N LEU A 310 -25.39 -36.21 -17.31
CA LEU A 310 -26.05 -37.11 -18.24
C LEU A 310 -24.96 -37.87 -19.01
N PRO A 311 -25.04 -39.20 -19.12
CA PRO A 311 -24.06 -39.99 -19.86
C PRO A 311 -24.13 -39.65 -21.35
N SER A 312 -22.96 -39.38 -21.94
CA SER A 312 -22.81 -39.12 -23.36
C SER A 312 -23.31 -40.31 -24.19
N THR A 313 -24.29 -40.06 -25.03
CA THR A 313 -24.70 -41.00 -26.08
C THR A 313 -23.58 -41.07 -27.12
N THR A 314 -22.95 -42.24 -27.23
CA THR A 314 -22.08 -42.62 -28.33
C THR A 314 -22.89 -42.62 -29.63
N ILE A 315 -22.42 -41.91 -30.66
CA ILE A 315 -22.79 -42.18 -32.05
C ILE A 315 -21.50 -42.13 -32.87
N PHE A 316 -21.28 -43.23 -33.60
CA PHE A 316 -20.26 -43.42 -34.63
C PHE A 316 -20.48 -42.48 -35.83
#